data_AF-A0AAJ6Y0J8-F1
#
_entry.id   AF-A0AAJ6Y0J8-F1
#
_cell.length_a   1.000
_cell.length_b   1.000
_cell.length_c   1.000
_cell.angle_alpha   90.00
_cell.angle_beta   90.00
_cell.angle_gamma   90.00
#
_symmetry.space_group_name_H-M   'P 1'
#
loop_
_entity.id
_entity.type
_entity.pdbx_description
1 polymer ?
#
loop_
_entity_poly.entity_id
_entity_poly.type
_entity_poly.pdbx_seq_one_letter_code
_entity_poly.pdbx_strand_id
1 'polypeptide(L)'
;MPVNILCAFIVGSELGWILIKITRPAKQLKGLILGCCAAGNNGSLLFIIIPAVCSEKGSPFGSPDVCSTYGMAYVSLSLAVSAIYMWSYVYNVVRVSSRDVNKEADSDGHGGSTSTVKDAGETPEPIQGNYSEAFLPSKEFPVSDEYELLLPFTNSEGIVKVHLSDKIKQCFRMISRKLNLKAVFAPSTTAAIAGFIIGVIPQIRNSLIGSGAPLHVVEASASLIGDAAIPTITLIVGGNLLRGLRGSGIQSSLIVGIVAVRFVFLPLIGTAIVKGAVHFGLVHSDPLYQFVLLLQFAVPPALNIGTITQLFGAGESECSVIMLWTYALASIFLTLWSTLFMWLVA
;
A
#
# COMPACT_ATOMS: atom_id res chain seq x y z
N MET A 1 13.07 10.69 -5.86
CA MET A 1 12.48 9.56 -5.11
C MET A 1 10.97 9.66 -4.87
N PRO A 2 10.40 10.74 -4.30
CA PRO A 2 8.93 10.79 -4.09
C PRO A 2 8.15 10.63 -5.40
N VAL A 3 8.62 11.30 -6.46
CA VAL A 3 8.09 11.16 -7.83
C VAL A 3 8.21 9.73 -8.36
N ASN A 4 9.31 9.03 -8.06
CA ASN A 4 9.51 7.64 -8.50
C ASN A 4 8.48 6.70 -7.87
N ILE A 5 8.24 6.87 -6.56
CA ILE A 5 7.20 6.13 -5.84
C ILE A 5 5.82 6.47 -6.40
N LEU A 6 5.54 7.75 -6.69
CA LEU A 6 4.28 8.14 -7.34
C LEU A 6 4.11 7.45 -8.70
N CYS A 7 5.15 7.41 -9.54
CA CYS A 7 5.14 6.68 -10.80
C CYS A 7 4.86 5.19 -10.59
N ALA A 8 5.47 4.56 -9.60
CA ALA A 8 5.22 3.16 -9.26
C ALA A 8 3.75 2.92 -8.85
N PHE A 9 3.16 3.82 -8.05
CA PHE A 9 1.75 3.75 -7.68
C PHE A 9 0.82 3.92 -8.88
N ILE A 10 1.11 4.86 -9.79
CA ILE A 10 0.32 5.09 -11.00
C ILE A 10 0.40 3.87 -11.92
N VAL A 11 1.61 3.46 -12.32
CA VAL A 11 1.83 2.31 -13.21
C VAL A 11 1.25 1.03 -12.61
N GLY A 12 1.45 0.80 -11.32
CA GLY A 12 0.87 -0.34 -10.62
C GLY A 12 -0.66 -0.31 -10.56
N SER A 13 -1.26 0.87 -10.45
CA SER A 13 -2.72 1.02 -10.51
C SER A 13 -3.26 0.72 -11.92
N GLU A 14 -2.61 1.25 -12.97
CA GLU A 14 -3.00 0.99 -14.36
C GLU A 14 -2.92 -0.52 -14.69
N LEU A 15 -1.83 -1.17 -14.31
CA LEU A 15 -1.66 -2.61 -14.52
C LEU A 15 -2.65 -3.43 -13.69
N GLY A 16 -2.90 -3.04 -12.43
CA GLY A 16 -3.92 -3.65 -11.58
C GLY A 16 -5.33 -3.51 -12.16
N TRP A 17 -5.64 -2.37 -12.77
CA TRP A 17 -6.90 -2.13 -13.46
C TRP A 17 -7.08 -3.02 -14.68
N ILE A 18 -6.04 -3.15 -15.51
CA ILE A 18 -6.02 -4.08 -16.64
C ILE A 18 -6.25 -5.52 -16.14
N LEU A 19 -5.57 -5.92 -15.05
CA LEU A 19 -5.74 -7.23 -14.45
C LEU A 19 -7.19 -7.48 -13.98
N ILE A 20 -7.84 -6.49 -13.37
CA ILE A 20 -9.25 -6.57 -12.96
C ILE A 20 -10.17 -6.76 -14.17
N LYS A 21 -9.91 -6.09 -15.30
CA LYS A 21 -10.69 -6.27 -16.54
C LYS A 21 -10.54 -7.68 -17.12
N ILE A 22 -9.34 -8.26 -17.04
CA ILE A 22 -9.03 -9.59 -17.57
C ILE A 22 -9.63 -10.68 -16.68
N THR A 23 -9.41 -10.62 -15.37
CA THR A 23 -9.81 -11.68 -14.44
C THR A 23 -11.26 -11.56 -13.98
N ARG A 24 -11.87 -10.37 -14.11
CA ARG A 24 -13.25 -10.06 -13.69
C ARG A 24 -13.55 -10.60 -12.28
N PRO A 25 -12.78 -10.16 -11.26
CA PRO A 25 -12.94 -10.62 -9.89
C PRO A 25 -14.24 -10.09 -9.26
N ALA A 26 -14.67 -10.70 -8.16
CA ALA A 26 -15.78 -10.21 -7.35
C ALA A 26 -15.55 -8.73 -6.94
N LYS A 27 -16.63 -7.94 -6.88
CA LYS A 27 -16.56 -6.48 -6.61
C LYS A 27 -15.73 -6.15 -5.36
N GLN A 28 -15.91 -6.93 -4.29
CA GLN A 28 -15.20 -6.78 -3.02
C GLN A 28 -13.67 -6.89 -3.12
N LEU A 29 -13.15 -7.59 -4.14
CA LEU A 29 -11.71 -7.80 -4.32
C LEU A 29 -11.05 -6.73 -5.20
N LYS A 30 -11.82 -5.94 -5.94
CA LYS A 30 -11.26 -4.96 -6.88
C LYS A 30 -10.34 -3.95 -6.19
N GLY A 31 -10.76 -3.42 -5.05
CA GLY A 31 -9.94 -2.49 -4.26
C GLY A 31 -8.67 -3.14 -3.69
N LEU A 32 -8.79 -4.38 -3.22
CA LEU A 32 -7.65 -5.17 -2.74
C LEU A 32 -6.63 -5.43 -3.86
N ILE A 33 -7.09 -5.88 -5.02
CA ILE A 33 -6.23 -6.18 -6.18
C ILE A 33 -5.51 -4.91 -6.65
N LEU A 34 -6.24 -3.80 -6.76
CA LEU A 34 -5.68 -2.52 -7.16
C LEU A 34 -4.62 -2.05 -6.16
N GLY A 35 -4.91 -2.14 -4.85
CA GLY A 35 -3.96 -1.85 -3.78
C GLY A 35 -2.71 -2.73 -3.85
N CYS A 36 -2.90 -4.04 -4.01
CA CYS A 36 -1.83 -5.04 -4.13
C CYS A 36 -0.97 -4.84 -5.36
N CYS A 37 -1.47 -4.25 -6.45
CA CYS A 37 -0.68 -3.91 -7.65
C CYS A 37 0.00 -2.54 -7.56
N ALA A 38 -0.59 -1.57 -6.83
CA ALA A 38 -0.07 -0.21 -6.69
C ALA A 38 1.00 -0.06 -5.58
N ALA A 39 0.70 -0.43 -4.34
CA ALA A 39 1.58 -0.19 -3.18
C ALA A 39 2.57 -1.34 -2.88
N GLY A 40 3.85 -1.11 -3.10
CA GLY A 40 4.94 -2.06 -2.79
C GLY A 40 5.46 -1.91 -1.36
N ASN A 41 6.10 -2.96 -0.82
CA ASN A 41 6.75 -2.94 0.49
C ASN A 41 8.11 -2.22 0.44
N ASN A 42 8.05 -0.90 0.23
CA ASN A 42 9.22 -0.01 0.17
C ASN A 42 9.83 0.32 1.54
N GLY A 43 9.35 -0.33 2.60
CA GLY A 43 9.78 -0.12 3.97
C GLY A 43 10.54 -1.31 4.49
N SER A 44 9.81 -2.27 5.07
CA SER A 44 10.38 -3.41 5.78
C SER A 44 11.37 -4.20 4.94
N LEU A 45 11.09 -4.45 3.66
CA LEU A 45 12.01 -5.21 2.81
C LEU A 45 13.24 -4.42 2.39
N LEU A 46 13.10 -3.14 2.08
CA LEU A 46 14.27 -2.33 1.72
C LEU A 46 15.21 -2.13 2.92
N PHE A 47 14.66 -2.05 4.14
CA PHE A 47 15.45 -2.01 5.37
C PHE A 47 16.25 -3.31 5.62
N ILE A 48 15.84 -4.42 5.03
CA ILE A 48 16.58 -5.69 5.09
C ILE A 48 17.59 -5.79 3.95
N ILE A 49 17.18 -5.47 2.71
CA ILE A 49 17.99 -5.67 1.51
C ILE A 49 19.17 -4.70 1.45
N ILE A 50 18.94 -3.40 1.72
CA ILE A 50 19.99 -2.39 1.52
C ILE A 50 21.19 -2.60 2.45
N PRO A 51 21.02 -2.78 3.78
CA PRO A 51 22.16 -3.06 4.64
C PRO A 51 22.89 -4.36 4.30
N ALA A 52 22.15 -5.40 3.89
CA ALA A 52 22.74 -6.67 3.47
C ALA A 52 23.62 -6.50 2.22
N VAL A 53 23.14 -5.78 1.22
CA VAL A 53 23.89 -5.49 -0.01
C VAL A 53 25.09 -4.57 0.26
N CYS A 54 24.95 -3.57 1.14
CA CYS A 54 26.05 -2.70 1.54
C CYS A 54 27.16 -3.45 2.31
N SER A 55 26.81 -4.51 3.04
CA SER A 55 27.77 -5.32 3.81
C SER A 55 28.46 -6.40 2.97
N GLU A 56 27.97 -6.66 1.75
CA GLU A 56 28.50 -7.69 0.88
C GLU A 56 29.87 -7.31 0.30
N LYS A 57 30.77 -8.29 0.19
CA LYS A 57 32.12 -8.05 -0.33
C LYS A 57 32.06 -7.78 -1.83
N GLY A 58 32.68 -6.69 -2.28
CA GLY A 58 32.70 -6.31 -3.69
C GLY A 58 31.40 -5.65 -4.17
N SER A 59 30.59 -5.11 -3.24
CA SER A 59 29.42 -4.32 -3.63
C SER A 59 29.83 -3.08 -4.46
N PRO A 60 29.04 -2.69 -5.48
CA PRO A 60 29.37 -1.56 -6.35
C PRO A 60 29.09 -0.19 -5.69
N PHE A 61 28.74 -0.17 -4.40
CA PHE A 61 28.20 1.01 -3.71
C PHE A 61 29.21 1.70 -2.79
N GLY A 62 30.50 1.37 -2.92
CA GLY A 62 31.58 1.96 -2.14
C GLY A 62 31.77 1.32 -0.76
N SER A 63 32.30 2.09 0.20
CA SER A 63 32.56 1.58 1.55
C SER A 63 31.26 1.23 2.29
N PRO A 64 31.21 0.11 3.04
CA PRO A 64 29.99 -0.35 3.73
C PRO A 64 29.34 0.69 4.63
N ASP A 65 30.13 1.46 5.40
CA ASP A 65 29.61 2.46 6.34
C ASP A 65 28.86 3.60 5.62
N VAL A 66 29.45 4.10 4.53
CA VAL A 66 28.86 5.16 3.71
C VAL A 66 27.62 4.65 2.98
N CYS A 67 27.69 3.45 2.41
CA CYS A 67 26.56 2.81 1.73
C CYS A 67 25.38 2.61 2.69
N SER A 68 25.64 2.07 3.89
CA SER A 68 24.60 1.85 4.88
C SER A 68 23.98 3.17 5.34
N THR A 69 24.80 4.20 5.60
CA THR A 69 24.32 5.52 6.03
C THR A 69 23.36 6.16 5.02
N TYR A 70 23.79 6.27 3.75
CA TYR A 70 22.95 6.86 2.70
C TYR A 70 21.78 5.94 2.31
N GLY A 71 22.04 4.63 2.25
CA GLY A 71 21.04 3.61 1.95
C GLY A 71 19.87 3.67 2.94
N MET A 72 20.16 3.69 4.24
CA MET A 72 19.14 3.80 5.29
C MET A 72 18.36 5.11 5.20
N ALA A 73 19.00 6.22 4.83
CA ALA A 73 18.30 7.48 4.59
C ALA A 73 17.33 7.38 3.40
N TYR A 74 17.74 6.76 2.30
CA TYR A 74 16.88 6.54 1.13
C TYR A 74 15.72 5.59 1.45
N VAL A 75 15.96 4.52 2.19
CA VAL A 75 14.90 3.60 2.63
C VAL A 75 13.91 4.30 3.56
N SER A 76 14.39 5.08 4.54
CA SER A 76 13.54 5.81 5.49
C SER A 76 12.62 6.81 4.77
N LEU A 77 13.16 7.57 3.83
CA LEU A 77 12.37 8.49 3.00
C LEU A 77 11.39 7.71 2.08
N SER A 78 11.77 6.52 1.61
CA SER A 78 10.88 5.66 0.80
C SER A 78 9.69 5.15 1.61
N LEU A 79 9.94 4.70 2.84
CA LEU A 79 8.91 4.29 3.79
C LEU A 79 7.96 5.44 4.09
N ALA A 80 8.50 6.62 4.43
CA ALA A 80 7.69 7.79 4.80
C ALA A 80 6.76 8.22 3.66
N VAL A 81 7.29 8.35 2.45
CA VAL A 81 6.48 8.73 1.28
C VAL A 81 5.48 7.64 0.90
N SER A 82 5.90 6.37 0.93
CA SER A 82 5.00 5.24 0.65
C SER A 82 3.87 5.16 1.67
N ALA A 83 4.11 5.46 2.94
CA ALA A 83 3.06 5.53 3.95
C ALA A 83 2.02 6.62 3.65
N ILE A 84 2.45 7.80 3.19
CA ILE A 84 1.53 8.87 2.77
C ILE A 84 0.65 8.40 1.61
N TYR A 85 1.23 7.81 0.56
CA TYR A 85 0.43 7.28 -0.55
C TYR A 85 -0.46 6.11 -0.15
N MET A 86 0.00 5.24 0.75
CA MET A 86 -0.78 4.12 1.24
C MET A 86 -2.06 4.56 1.93
N TRP A 87 -1.97 5.51 2.86
CA TRP A 87 -3.11 5.98 3.66
C TRP A 87 -3.96 7.05 2.97
N SER A 88 -3.42 7.76 1.97
CA SER A 88 -4.19 8.69 1.14
C SER A 88 -4.92 8.00 -0.01
N TYR A 89 -4.29 7.02 -0.68
CA TYR A 89 -4.83 6.38 -1.87
C TYR A 89 -5.39 4.98 -1.59
N VAL A 90 -4.53 4.02 -1.25
CA VAL A 90 -4.94 2.59 -1.14
C VAL A 90 -5.99 2.39 -0.07
N TYR A 91 -5.87 3.06 1.08
CA TYR A 91 -6.89 3.05 2.13
C TYR A 91 -8.27 3.45 1.60
N ASN A 92 -8.35 4.52 0.81
CA ASN A 92 -9.61 5.01 0.28
C ASN A 92 -10.16 4.10 -0.83
N VAL A 93 -9.29 3.54 -1.66
CA VAL A 93 -9.66 2.54 -2.69
C VAL A 93 -10.30 1.30 -2.05
N VAL A 94 -9.66 0.74 -1.02
CA VAL A 94 -10.19 -0.44 -0.31
C VAL A 94 -11.47 -0.08 0.43
N ARG A 95 -11.51 1.05 1.15
CA ARG A 95 -12.69 1.56 1.85
C ARG A 95 -13.92 1.66 0.94
N VAL A 96 -13.77 2.26 -0.23
CA VAL A 96 -14.90 2.44 -1.17
C VAL A 96 -15.38 1.07 -1.64
N SER A 97 -14.47 0.18 -2.00
CA SER A 97 -14.80 -1.17 -2.44
C SER A 97 -15.54 -1.98 -1.36
N SER A 98 -15.19 -1.80 -0.08
CA SER A 98 -15.88 -2.46 1.04
C SER A 98 -17.26 -1.85 1.33
N ARG A 99 -17.43 -0.53 1.13
CA ARG A 99 -18.72 0.16 1.37
C ARG A 99 -19.79 -0.21 0.36
N ASP A 100 -19.41 -0.38 -0.90
CA ASP A 100 -20.36 -0.72 -1.97
C ASP A 100 -20.97 -2.12 -1.73
N VAL A 101 -20.22 -3.03 -1.11
CA VAL A 101 -20.71 -4.36 -0.72
C VAL A 101 -21.76 -4.29 0.38
N ASN A 102 -21.53 -3.49 1.44
CA ASN A 102 -22.49 -3.39 2.55
C ASN A 102 -23.83 -2.80 2.09
N LYS A 103 -23.81 -1.85 1.14
CA LYS A 103 -25.03 -1.28 0.57
C LYS A 103 -25.81 -2.25 -0.32
N GLU A 104 -25.11 -3.08 -1.09
CA GLU A 104 -25.74 -4.13 -1.91
C GLU A 104 -26.35 -5.22 -1.02
N ALA A 105 -25.65 -5.64 0.05
CA ALA A 105 -26.16 -6.61 1.02
C ALA A 105 -27.40 -6.11 1.78
N ASP A 106 -27.44 -4.82 2.14
CA ASP A 106 -28.62 -4.22 2.79
C ASP A 106 -29.82 -4.04 1.83
N SER A 107 -29.57 -3.92 0.52
CA SER A 107 -30.64 -3.74 -0.49
C SER A 107 -31.27 -5.07 -0.93
N ASP A 108 -30.51 -6.18 -0.89
CA ASP A 108 -31.02 -7.52 -1.22
C ASP A 108 -31.82 -8.17 -0.07
N GLY A 109 -31.95 -7.50 1.09
CA GLY A 109 -32.66 -7.98 2.28
C GLY A 109 -34.17 -7.69 2.34
N HIS A 110 -34.78 -7.05 1.33
CA HIS A 110 -36.21 -6.75 1.31
C HIS A 110 -37.00 -7.63 0.32
N GLY A 111 -36.97 -8.95 0.57
CA GLY A 111 -37.80 -9.94 -0.12
C GLY A 111 -38.48 -10.85 0.90
N GLY A 112 -39.77 -10.63 1.13
CA GLY A 112 -40.48 -11.08 2.32
C GLY A 112 -40.65 -12.58 2.53
N SER A 113 -40.91 -12.93 3.79
CA SER A 113 -41.86 -13.99 4.18
C SER A 113 -42.38 -13.69 5.57
N THR A 114 -43.63 -13.22 5.61
CA THR A 114 -44.46 -13.12 6.81
C THR A 114 -44.85 -14.52 7.27
N SER A 115 -44.49 -14.88 8.50
CA SER A 115 -45.20 -15.91 9.25
C SER A 115 -45.11 -15.62 10.74
N THR A 116 -46.16 -14.98 11.24
CA THR A 116 -46.56 -14.94 12.66
C THR A 116 -46.74 -16.35 13.22
N VAL A 117 -46.32 -16.60 14.47
CA VAL A 117 -47.18 -17.09 15.60
C VAL A 117 -46.33 -17.55 16.81
N LYS A 118 -46.59 -16.86 17.95
CA LYS A 118 -46.62 -17.26 19.40
C LYS A 118 -45.38 -17.77 20.17
N ASP A 119 -44.83 -16.84 20.96
CA ASP A 119 -44.67 -16.81 22.43
C ASP A 119 -44.82 -18.10 23.29
N ALA A 120 -43.78 -18.41 24.09
CA ALA A 120 -43.82 -18.66 25.55
C ALA A 120 -42.50 -19.28 26.11
N GLY A 121 -41.90 -18.62 27.11
CA GLY A 121 -41.34 -19.29 28.31
C GLY A 121 -39.82 -19.56 28.45
N GLU A 122 -39.21 -18.80 29.38
CA GLU A 122 -38.16 -19.18 30.36
C GLU A 122 -36.65 -19.04 30.03
N THR A 123 -36.06 -18.05 30.73
CA THR A 123 -34.63 -17.72 31.02
C THR A 123 -34.01 -18.67 32.08
N PRO A 124 -32.66 -18.85 32.20
CA PRO A 124 -31.72 -17.80 32.66
C PRO A 124 -30.32 -17.69 31.99
N GLU A 125 -29.90 -16.42 31.91
CA GLU A 125 -28.59 -15.76 31.65
C GLU A 125 -27.40 -16.18 32.57
N PRO A 126 -26.17 -15.58 32.53
CA PRO A 126 -25.57 -14.53 31.65
C PRO A 126 -24.13 -14.95 31.15
N ILE A 127 -23.26 -14.22 30.40
CA ILE A 127 -22.67 -12.88 30.54
C ILE A 127 -21.89 -12.59 29.23
N GLN A 128 -22.09 -11.44 28.57
CA GLN A 128 -21.00 -10.58 28.05
C GLN A 128 -21.58 -9.24 27.57
N GLY A 129 -21.10 -8.15 28.18
CA GLY A 129 -21.63 -6.79 28.02
C GLY A 129 -21.50 -6.21 26.61
N ASN A 130 -22.55 -5.54 26.19
CA ASN A 130 -22.66 -4.79 24.95
C ASN A 130 -22.87 -3.31 25.33
N TYR A 131 -22.00 -2.41 24.86
CA TYR A 131 -22.30 -0.98 24.80
C TYR A 131 -22.70 -0.66 23.37
N SER A 132 -24.01 -0.57 23.13
CA SER A 132 -24.60 -0.01 21.92
C SER A 132 -24.90 1.47 22.14
N GLU A 133 -24.43 2.33 21.23
CA GLU A 133 -24.97 3.69 21.08
C GLU A 133 -25.73 3.83 19.75
N ALA A 134 -27.03 4.04 19.93
CA ALA A 134 -27.99 4.82 19.15
C ALA A 134 -27.83 4.93 17.61
N PHE A 135 -28.66 4.14 16.91
CA PHE A 135 -29.16 4.45 15.57
C PHE A 135 -30.25 5.53 15.63
N LEU A 136 -30.19 6.51 14.72
CA LEU A 136 -31.36 7.27 14.26
C LEU A 136 -31.26 7.53 12.73
N PRO A 137 -32.41 7.70 12.05
CA PRO A 137 -32.67 7.11 10.74
C PRO A 137 -32.28 7.98 9.53
N SER A 138 -32.11 7.29 8.41
CA SER A 138 -31.83 7.78 7.07
C SER A 138 -32.92 8.70 6.52
N LYS A 139 -32.49 9.81 5.92
CA LYS A 139 -33.31 10.60 4.99
C LYS A 139 -33.08 10.04 3.58
N GLU A 140 -34.10 9.39 3.03
CA GLU A 140 -34.13 8.86 1.67
C GLU A 140 -33.97 9.99 0.63
N PHE A 141 -33.16 9.74 -0.40
CA PHE A 141 -33.29 10.38 -1.72
C PHE A 141 -32.87 9.39 -2.82
N PRO A 142 -33.50 9.47 -4.01
CA PRO A 142 -33.66 8.33 -4.91
C PRO A 142 -32.44 8.04 -5.79
N VAL A 143 -32.43 6.79 -6.21
CA VAL A 143 -31.55 6.09 -7.16
C VAL A 143 -31.46 6.81 -8.51
N SER A 144 -30.23 6.98 -9.03
CA SER A 144 -29.90 6.86 -10.46
C SER A 144 -28.38 6.75 -10.62
N ASP A 145 -27.94 5.59 -11.11
CA ASP A 145 -26.75 5.32 -11.92
C ASP A 145 -25.39 5.94 -11.50
N GLU A 146 -24.68 5.34 -10.53
CA GLU A 146 -23.26 5.62 -10.25
C GLU A 146 -22.36 4.45 -10.69
N TYR A 147 -22.00 4.40 -11.98
CA TYR A 147 -20.89 3.58 -12.52
C TYR A 147 -19.69 4.43 -12.96
N GLU A 148 -19.46 5.57 -12.30
CA GLU A 148 -18.44 6.55 -12.71
C GLU A 148 -17.37 6.84 -11.63
N LEU A 149 -17.16 5.93 -10.66
CA LEU A 149 -16.12 6.11 -9.63
C LEU A 149 -14.86 5.27 -9.82
N LEU A 150 -14.76 4.53 -10.93
CA LEU A 150 -13.53 3.91 -11.38
C LEU A 150 -13.11 4.61 -12.67
N LEU A 151 -12.00 5.37 -12.58
CA LEU A 151 -11.43 6.33 -13.53
C LEU A 151 -11.89 6.25 -15.02
N PRO A 152 -12.14 7.42 -15.66
CA PRO A 152 -12.86 7.52 -16.92
C PRO A 152 -11.93 7.22 -18.11
N PHE A 153 -12.01 6.01 -18.66
CA PHE A 153 -11.51 5.77 -20.01
C PHE A 153 -12.38 4.74 -20.73
N THR A 154 -13.35 5.24 -21.49
CA THR A 154 -13.87 4.58 -22.70
C THR A 154 -14.22 5.62 -23.77
N ASN A 155 -13.37 5.65 -24.80
CA ASN A 155 -13.57 5.87 -26.24
C ASN A 155 -14.68 6.81 -26.74
N SER A 156 -14.29 7.88 -27.43
CA SER A 156 -14.84 8.20 -28.76
C SER A 156 -13.91 9.19 -29.50
N GLU A 157 -13.79 8.98 -30.80
CA GLU A 157 -13.01 9.75 -31.76
C GLU A 157 -13.41 11.24 -31.76
N GLY A 158 -12.42 12.14 -31.92
CA GLY A 158 -12.68 13.56 -32.20
C GLY A 158 -11.87 14.54 -31.34
N ILE A 159 -11.02 15.30 -32.01
CA ILE A 159 -10.14 16.37 -31.53
C ILE A 159 -10.90 17.41 -30.67
N VAL A 160 -10.37 17.80 -29.49
CA VAL A 160 -10.14 19.20 -29.03
C VAL A 160 -9.46 19.20 -27.63
N LYS A 161 -8.24 19.75 -27.56
CA LYS A 161 -7.31 19.78 -26.41
C LYS A 161 -7.75 20.57 -25.16
N VAL A 162 -9.00 20.99 -25.03
CA VAL A 162 -9.46 21.88 -23.92
C VAL A 162 -10.18 21.11 -22.79
N HIS A 163 -10.67 19.90 -23.04
CA HIS A 163 -11.56 19.19 -22.10
C HIS A 163 -10.84 18.36 -21.00
N LEU A 164 -9.53 18.15 -21.13
CA LEU A 164 -8.76 17.18 -20.33
C LEU A 164 -8.42 17.74 -18.93
N SER A 165 -8.02 19.01 -18.85
CA SER A 165 -7.71 19.68 -17.57
C SER A 165 -8.95 19.84 -16.69
N ASP A 166 -10.09 20.22 -17.26
CA ASP A 166 -11.32 20.41 -16.49
C ASP A 166 -11.93 19.07 -16.03
N LYS A 167 -11.84 18.01 -16.86
CA LYS A 167 -12.21 16.64 -16.45
C LYS A 167 -11.30 16.11 -15.35
N ILE A 168 -9.98 16.33 -15.43
CA ILE A 168 -9.05 15.96 -14.35
C ILE A 168 -9.37 16.75 -13.09
N LYS A 169 -9.63 18.06 -13.18
CA LYS A 169 -9.94 18.93 -12.04
C LYS A 169 -11.29 18.59 -11.39
N GLN A 170 -12.25 18.11 -12.18
CA GLN A 170 -13.55 17.63 -11.70
C GLN A 170 -13.46 16.23 -11.08
N CYS A 171 -12.66 15.34 -11.66
CA CYS A 171 -12.32 14.04 -11.10
C CYS A 171 -11.58 14.20 -9.77
N PHE A 172 -10.56 15.07 -9.71
CA PHE A 172 -9.83 15.39 -8.49
C PHE A 172 -10.74 16.03 -7.43
N ARG A 173 -11.71 16.87 -7.83
CA ARG A 173 -12.72 17.42 -6.91
C ARG A 173 -13.66 16.35 -6.37
N MET A 174 -14.13 15.41 -7.19
CA MET A 174 -14.97 14.28 -6.73
C MET A 174 -14.20 13.33 -5.82
N ILE A 175 -12.98 12.98 -6.18
CA ILE A 175 -12.06 12.19 -5.37
C ILE A 175 -11.84 12.92 -4.04
N SER A 176 -11.44 14.20 -4.06
CA SER A 176 -11.25 15.02 -2.85
C SER A 176 -12.47 15.12 -1.95
N ARG A 177 -13.70 15.01 -2.49
CA ARG A 177 -14.94 15.08 -1.70
C ARG A 177 -15.32 13.73 -1.06
N LYS A 178 -14.87 12.60 -1.61
CA LYS A 178 -15.09 11.25 -1.04
C LYS A 178 -13.86 10.70 -0.28
N LEU A 179 -12.68 11.32 -0.38
CA LEU A 179 -11.48 10.97 0.38
C LEU A 179 -11.67 11.26 1.88
N ASN A 180 -11.44 10.26 2.73
CA ASN A 180 -11.37 10.51 4.16
C ASN A 180 -9.98 11.05 4.52
N LEU A 181 -9.83 12.37 4.52
CA LEU A 181 -8.57 13.04 4.90
C LEU A 181 -8.16 12.73 6.34
N LYS A 182 -9.08 12.30 7.22
CA LYS A 182 -8.73 11.84 8.57
C LYS A 182 -7.85 10.58 8.54
N ALA A 183 -7.94 9.77 7.50
CA ALA A 183 -7.09 8.59 7.33
C ALA A 183 -5.63 8.95 7.02
N VAL A 184 -5.38 10.16 6.51
CA VAL A 184 -4.01 10.68 6.30
C VAL A 184 -3.31 10.97 7.64
N PHE A 185 -4.04 11.03 8.76
CA PHE A 185 -3.48 11.10 10.11
C PHE A 185 -3.29 9.73 10.77
N ALA A 186 -3.22 8.66 9.97
CA ALA A 186 -2.83 7.34 10.47
C ALA A 186 -1.52 7.43 11.27
N PRO A 187 -1.30 6.57 12.29
CA PRO A 187 -0.12 6.65 13.14
C PRO A 187 1.21 6.71 12.36
N SER A 188 1.33 5.94 11.27
CA SER A 188 2.55 5.91 10.44
C SER A 188 2.81 7.21 9.68
N THR A 189 1.77 7.89 9.19
CA THR A 189 1.93 9.17 8.47
C THR A 189 2.16 10.32 9.45
N THR A 190 1.49 10.31 10.59
CA THR A 190 1.75 11.25 11.69
C THR A 190 3.18 11.11 12.21
N ALA A 191 3.68 9.88 12.39
CA ALA A 191 5.07 9.63 12.76
C ALA A 191 6.05 10.11 11.68
N ALA A 192 5.76 9.89 10.38
CA ALA A 192 6.57 10.41 9.29
C ALA A 192 6.65 11.94 9.30
N ILE A 193 5.51 12.63 9.46
CA ILE A 193 5.44 14.08 9.55
C ILE A 193 6.24 14.59 10.76
N ALA A 194 6.06 13.98 11.93
CA ALA A 194 6.81 14.33 13.13
C ALA A 194 8.33 14.13 12.94
N GLY A 195 8.74 13.03 12.31
CA GLY A 195 10.14 12.77 11.98
C GLY A 195 10.74 13.82 11.03
N PHE A 196 10.00 14.26 10.01
CA PHE A 196 10.42 15.37 9.15
C PHE A 196 10.54 16.69 9.91
N ILE A 197 9.58 17.02 10.78
CA ILE A 197 9.62 18.23 11.61
C ILE A 197 10.88 18.23 12.50
N ILE A 198 11.14 17.10 13.18
CA ILE A 198 12.34 16.92 14.02
C ILE A 198 13.61 17.07 13.19
N GLY A 199 13.68 16.48 12.00
CA GLY A 199 14.85 16.51 11.14
C GLY A 199 15.12 17.86 10.47
N VAL A 200 14.08 18.61 10.10
CA VAL A 200 14.19 19.89 9.40
C VAL A 200 14.47 21.05 10.35
N ILE A 201 13.89 21.05 11.56
CA ILE A 201 14.07 22.13 12.53
C ILE A 201 15.40 21.93 13.28
N PRO A 202 16.43 22.77 13.06
CA PRO A 202 17.77 22.54 13.60
C PRO A 202 17.80 22.53 15.14
N GLN A 203 16.95 23.34 15.77
CA GLN A 203 16.84 23.42 17.22
C GLN A 203 16.38 22.09 17.84
N ILE A 204 15.36 21.47 17.24
CA ILE A 204 14.81 20.19 17.70
C ILE A 204 15.77 19.06 17.36
N ARG A 205 16.31 19.05 16.13
CA ARG A 205 17.34 18.09 15.69
C ARG A 205 18.53 18.04 16.63
N ASN A 206 19.15 19.18 16.93
CA ASN A 206 20.35 19.23 17.77
C ASN A 206 20.06 18.90 19.25
N SER A 207 18.80 19.01 19.68
CA SER A 207 18.38 18.62 21.01
C SER A 207 18.15 17.10 21.17
N LEU A 208 17.82 16.40 20.08
CA LEU A 208 17.43 14.98 20.07
C LEU A 208 18.48 14.07 19.44
N ILE A 209 19.15 14.52 18.38
CA ILE A 209 20.04 13.72 17.54
C ILE A 209 21.49 14.14 17.79
N GLY A 210 22.31 13.17 18.19
CA GLY A 210 23.75 13.34 18.44
C GLY A 210 24.16 12.83 19.83
N SER A 211 25.40 12.34 19.95
CA SER A 211 25.90 11.71 21.18
C SER A 211 25.94 12.64 22.40
N GLY A 212 25.97 13.96 22.20
CA GLY A 212 25.91 14.98 23.25
C GLY A 212 24.55 15.65 23.41
N ALA A 213 23.50 15.16 22.75
CA ALA A 213 22.19 15.83 22.74
C ALA A 213 21.43 15.59 24.06
N PRO A 214 20.80 16.63 24.67
CA PRO A 214 20.16 16.53 25.98
C PRO A 214 18.98 15.54 26.02
N LEU A 215 18.30 15.33 24.89
CA LEU A 215 17.17 14.40 24.76
C LEU A 215 17.52 13.17 23.91
N HIS A 216 18.81 12.82 23.81
CA HIS A 216 19.26 11.65 23.03
C HIS A 216 18.53 10.35 23.41
N VAL A 217 18.10 10.22 24.67
CA VAL A 217 17.32 9.07 25.15
C VAL A 217 16.06 8.81 24.31
N VAL A 218 15.40 9.85 23.79
CA VAL A 218 14.17 9.69 23.00
C VAL A 218 14.48 9.08 21.64
N GLU A 219 15.54 9.56 20.98
CA GLU A 219 15.98 9.04 19.69
C GLU A 219 16.54 7.62 19.82
N ALA A 220 17.39 7.37 20.82
CA ALA A 220 17.92 6.04 21.11
C ALA A 220 16.80 5.01 21.40
N SER A 221 15.79 5.40 22.19
CA SER A 221 14.63 4.53 22.47
C SER A 221 13.81 4.27 21.19
N ALA A 222 13.60 5.30 20.38
CA ALA A 222 12.86 5.17 19.12
C ALA A 222 13.59 4.29 18.11
N SER A 223 14.91 4.42 17.99
CA SER A 223 15.75 3.55 17.15
C SER A 223 15.65 2.10 17.61
N LEU A 224 15.79 1.85 18.91
CA LEU A 224 15.69 0.50 19.47
C LEU A 224 14.33 -0.16 19.15
N ILE A 225 13.23 0.59 19.28
CA ILE A 225 11.89 0.11 18.91
C ILE A 225 11.78 -0.10 17.40
N GLY A 226 12.36 0.81 16.59
CA GLY A 226 12.37 0.72 15.13
C GLY A 226 13.08 -0.54 14.62
N ASP A 227 14.25 -0.84 15.18
CA ASP A 227 15.04 -2.02 14.85
C ASP A 227 14.30 -3.31 15.20
N ALA A 228 13.61 -3.33 16.35
CA ALA A 228 12.75 -4.46 16.73
C ALA A 228 11.47 -4.56 15.86
N ALA A 229 10.94 -3.44 15.37
CA ALA A 229 9.70 -3.44 14.59
C ALA A 229 9.84 -4.14 13.23
N ILE A 230 11.00 -4.06 12.57
CA ILE A 230 11.25 -4.69 11.27
C ILE A 230 11.01 -6.23 11.30
N PRO A 231 11.68 -7.00 12.18
CA PRO A 231 11.43 -8.43 12.30
C PRO A 231 10.05 -8.75 12.87
N THR A 232 9.52 -7.95 13.82
CA THR A 232 8.17 -8.17 14.38
C THR A 232 7.08 -8.06 13.31
N ILE A 233 7.14 -7.03 12.44
CA ILE A 233 6.21 -6.88 11.33
C ILE A 233 6.31 -8.09 10.40
N THR A 234 7.52 -8.59 10.11
CA THR A 234 7.72 -9.78 9.28
C THR A 234 7.10 -11.04 9.91
N LEU A 235 7.21 -11.22 11.23
CA LEU A 235 6.54 -12.30 11.95
C LEU A 235 5.01 -12.18 11.92
N ILE A 236 4.47 -10.97 12.08
CA ILE A 236 3.03 -10.69 11.98
C ILE A 236 2.52 -11.11 10.60
N VAL A 237 3.27 -10.80 9.54
CA VAL A 237 2.92 -11.23 8.18
C VAL A 237 2.83 -12.75 8.14
N GLY A 238 3.86 -13.46 8.62
CA GLY A 238 3.84 -14.92 8.71
C GLY A 238 2.60 -15.47 9.44
N GLY A 239 2.20 -14.85 10.56
CA GLY A 239 0.97 -15.19 11.26
C GLY A 239 -0.30 -14.96 10.44
N ASN A 240 -0.37 -13.83 9.72
CA ASN A 240 -1.50 -13.51 8.85
C ASN A 240 -1.61 -14.48 7.65
N LEU A 241 -0.51 -15.10 7.21
CA LEU A 241 -0.52 -16.09 6.13
C LEU A 241 -1.23 -17.41 6.52
N LEU A 242 -1.37 -17.72 7.81
CA LEU A 242 -2.04 -18.94 8.28
C LEU A 242 -3.47 -19.06 7.76
N ARG A 243 -4.19 -17.93 7.64
CA ARG A 243 -5.54 -17.90 7.08
C ARG A 243 -5.56 -18.27 5.61
N GLY A 244 -4.53 -17.87 4.85
CA GLY A 244 -4.38 -18.22 3.44
C GLY A 244 -4.04 -19.69 3.22
N LEU A 245 -3.24 -20.28 4.12
CA LEU A 245 -2.92 -21.72 4.10
C LEU A 245 -4.15 -22.62 4.34
N ARG A 246 -5.15 -22.12 5.07
CA ARG A 246 -6.41 -22.85 5.33
C ARG A 246 -7.41 -22.77 4.17
N GLY A 247 -7.01 -22.17 3.05
CA GLY A 247 -7.72 -22.21 1.78
C GLY A 247 -8.89 -21.25 1.70
N SER A 248 -8.69 -20.10 1.05
CA SER A 248 -9.79 -19.31 0.49
C SER A 248 -9.78 -19.40 -1.03
N GLY A 249 -10.98 -19.43 -1.62
CA GLY A 249 -11.23 -19.66 -3.04
C GLY A 249 -10.89 -18.48 -3.94
N ILE A 250 -9.66 -17.96 -3.91
CA ILE A 250 -9.20 -17.05 -4.97
C ILE A 250 -8.97 -17.83 -6.24
N GLN A 251 -9.45 -17.27 -7.35
CA GLN A 251 -9.10 -17.71 -8.68
C GLN A 251 -7.57 -17.64 -8.89
N SER A 252 -6.90 -18.76 -9.14
CA SER A 252 -5.43 -18.81 -9.29
C SER A 252 -4.90 -17.87 -10.38
N SER A 253 -5.69 -17.58 -11.41
CA SER A 253 -5.35 -16.59 -12.45
C SER A 253 -5.12 -15.19 -11.88
N LEU A 254 -5.83 -14.82 -10.81
CA LEU A 254 -5.63 -13.54 -10.13
C LEU A 254 -4.28 -13.47 -9.43
N ILE A 255 -3.92 -14.54 -8.71
CA ILE A 255 -2.64 -14.62 -8.00
C ILE A 255 -1.50 -14.54 -9.01
N VAL A 256 -1.56 -15.34 -10.08
CA VAL A 256 -0.58 -15.31 -11.18
C VAL A 256 -0.51 -13.93 -11.82
N GLY A 257 -1.65 -13.27 -12.01
CA GLY A 257 -1.73 -11.91 -12.53
C GLY A 257 -1.04 -10.88 -11.63
N ILE A 258 -1.29 -10.90 -10.31
CA ILE A 258 -0.65 -9.98 -9.35
C ILE A 258 0.86 -10.22 -9.33
N VAL A 259 1.30 -11.48 -9.34
CA VAL A 259 2.71 -11.87 -9.41
C VAL A 259 3.36 -11.33 -10.69
N ALA A 260 2.70 -11.49 -11.85
CA ALA A 260 3.21 -10.97 -13.12
C ALA A 260 3.29 -9.44 -13.12
N VAL A 261 2.26 -8.75 -12.60
CA VAL A 261 2.27 -7.29 -12.46
C VAL A 261 3.46 -6.85 -11.59
N ARG A 262 3.61 -7.44 -10.40
CA ARG A 262 4.62 -7.02 -9.41
C ARG A 262 6.05 -7.39 -9.75
N PHE A 263 6.27 -8.58 -10.30
CA PHE A 263 7.62 -9.12 -10.46
C PHE A 263 8.09 -9.18 -11.92
N VAL A 264 7.24 -8.83 -12.90
CA VAL A 264 7.63 -8.79 -14.31
C VAL A 264 7.39 -7.39 -14.88
N PHE A 265 6.13 -6.94 -14.92
CA PHE A 265 5.80 -5.69 -15.62
C PHE A 265 6.29 -4.44 -14.87
N LEU A 266 6.07 -4.33 -13.55
CA LEU A 266 6.54 -3.17 -12.78
C LEU A 266 8.06 -2.99 -12.83
N PRO A 267 8.89 -4.02 -12.59
CA PRO A 267 10.35 -3.88 -12.65
C PRO A 267 10.85 -3.50 -14.04
N LEU A 268 10.26 -4.04 -15.11
CA LEU A 268 10.63 -3.70 -16.49
C LEU A 268 10.32 -2.23 -16.79
N ILE A 269 9.11 -1.77 -16.46
CA ILE A 269 8.69 -0.38 -16.67
C ILE A 269 9.50 0.55 -15.76
N GLY A 270 9.72 0.17 -14.50
CA GLY A 270 10.52 0.90 -13.54
C GLY A 270 11.96 1.10 -14.02
N THR A 271 12.54 0.06 -14.62
CA THR A 271 13.88 0.14 -15.24
C THR A 271 13.89 1.18 -16.36
N ALA A 272 12.90 1.18 -17.24
CA ALA A 272 12.78 2.17 -18.31
C ALA A 272 12.60 3.60 -17.76
N ILE A 273 11.78 3.78 -16.73
CA ILE A 273 11.55 5.08 -16.08
C ILE A 273 12.84 5.61 -15.46
N VAL A 274 13.51 4.80 -14.64
CA VAL A 274 14.73 5.21 -13.92
C VAL A 274 15.88 5.46 -14.89
N LYS A 275 16.14 4.55 -15.84
CA LYS A 275 17.19 4.76 -16.86
C LYS A 275 16.90 5.94 -17.77
N GLY A 276 15.64 6.15 -18.16
CA GLY A 276 15.22 7.34 -18.90
C GLY A 276 15.50 8.62 -18.12
N ALA A 277 15.15 8.65 -16.82
CA ALA A 277 15.41 9.80 -15.97
C ALA A 277 16.91 10.09 -15.78
N VAL A 278 17.74 9.04 -15.71
CA VAL A 278 19.22 9.18 -15.71
C VAL A 278 19.71 9.75 -17.04
N HIS A 279 19.20 9.26 -18.18
CA HIS A 279 19.59 9.75 -19.51
C HIS A 279 19.26 11.24 -19.70
N PHE A 280 18.13 11.71 -19.17
CA PHE A 280 17.73 13.13 -19.21
C PHE A 280 18.38 13.98 -18.10
N GLY A 281 19.27 13.43 -17.27
CA GLY A 281 19.94 14.16 -16.20
C GLY A 281 19.03 14.56 -15.02
N LEU A 282 17.84 13.95 -14.90
CA LEU A 282 16.89 14.22 -13.81
C LEU A 282 17.25 13.48 -12.52
N VAL A 283 18.09 12.45 -12.61
CA VAL A 283 18.52 11.61 -11.50
C VAL A 283 20.05 11.66 -11.39
N HIS A 284 20.55 11.81 -10.17
CA HIS A 284 21.97 11.83 -9.90
C HIS A 284 22.63 10.49 -10.27
N SER A 285 23.87 10.53 -10.76
CA SER A 285 24.60 9.34 -11.21
C SER A 285 25.07 8.41 -10.09
N ASP A 286 24.60 8.60 -8.85
CA ASP A 286 24.95 7.76 -7.71
C ASP A 286 24.36 6.33 -7.87
N PRO A 287 25.20 5.27 -7.90
CA PRO A 287 24.75 3.91 -8.14
C PRO A 287 23.79 3.40 -7.06
N LEU A 288 24.03 3.75 -5.79
CA LEU A 288 23.20 3.32 -4.66
C LEU A 288 21.81 3.95 -4.75
N TYR A 289 21.73 5.24 -5.08
CA TYR A 289 20.46 5.93 -5.28
C TYR A 289 19.66 5.29 -6.43
N GLN A 290 20.30 5.06 -7.58
CA GLN A 290 19.64 4.40 -8.71
C GLN A 290 19.16 2.99 -8.36
N PHE A 291 19.97 2.22 -7.63
CA PHE A 291 19.61 0.89 -7.15
C PHE A 291 18.36 0.91 -6.26
N VAL A 292 18.30 1.83 -5.30
CA VAL A 292 17.12 1.99 -4.43
C VAL A 292 15.88 2.38 -5.25
N LEU A 293 16.01 3.28 -6.23
CA LEU A 293 14.89 3.68 -7.10
C LEU A 293 14.36 2.51 -7.93
N LEU A 294 15.23 1.62 -8.42
CA LEU A 294 14.85 0.43 -9.16
C LEU A 294 14.15 -0.60 -8.26
N LEU A 295 14.69 -0.84 -7.07
CA LEU A 295 14.10 -1.78 -6.09
C LEU A 295 12.67 -1.40 -5.68
N GLN A 296 12.32 -0.11 -5.66
CA GLN A 296 10.95 0.36 -5.38
C GLN A 296 9.89 -0.22 -6.33
N PHE A 297 10.27 -0.69 -7.52
CA PHE A 297 9.38 -1.34 -8.48
C PHE A 297 9.35 -2.87 -8.37
N ALA A 298 10.29 -3.49 -7.64
CA ALA A 298 10.46 -4.95 -7.60
C ALA A 298 10.03 -5.61 -6.29
N VAL A 299 9.63 -4.82 -5.30
CA VAL A 299 9.16 -5.34 -4.01
C VAL A 299 7.73 -5.93 -4.08
N PRO A 300 7.43 -6.96 -3.27
CA PRO A 300 6.06 -7.49 -3.13
C PRO A 300 5.08 -6.45 -2.59
N PRO A 301 3.77 -6.75 -2.59
CA PRO A 301 2.75 -5.85 -2.05
C PRO A 301 3.01 -5.40 -0.61
N ALA A 302 2.60 -4.17 -0.31
CA ALA A 302 2.79 -3.56 1.01
C ALA A 302 2.04 -4.30 2.11
N LEU A 303 2.70 -4.50 3.25
CA LEU A 303 2.14 -5.22 4.41
C LEU A 303 0.91 -4.53 5.01
N ASN A 304 0.89 -3.20 4.97
CA ASN A 304 -0.22 -2.40 5.47
C ASN A 304 -1.54 -2.67 4.73
N ILE A 305 -1.53 -3.31 3.56
CA ILE A 305 -2.77 -3.71 2.86
C ILE A 305 -3.55 -4.69 3.74
N GLY A 306 -2.87 -5.65 4.37
CA GLY A 306 -3.49 -6.61 5.29
C GLY A 306 -4.18 -5.92 6.47
N THR A 307 -3.50 -4.95 7.08
CA THR A 307 -4.07 -4.14 8.17
C THR A 307 -5.29 -3.34 7.72
N ILE A 308 -5.28 -2.79 6.50
CA ILE A 308 -6.43 -2.06 5.95
C ILE A 308 -7.61 -3.01 5.71
N THR A 309 -7.37 -4.20 5.14
CA THR A 309 -8.44 -5.20 4.96
C THR A 309 -9.02 -5.70 6.27
N GLN A 310 -8.18 -5.86 7.30
CA GLN A 310 -8.61 -6.22 8.66
C GLN A 310 -9.49 -5.13 9.28
N LEU A 311 -9.12 -3.85 9.12
CA LEU A 311 -9.90 -2.73 9.65
C LEU A 311 -11.31 -2.65 9.07
N PHE A 312 -11.50 -3.06 7.81
CA PHE A 312 -12.81 -3.07 7.15
C PHE A 312 -13.51 -4.43 7.20
N GLY A 313 -12.87 -5.47 7.76
CA GLY A 313 -13.44 -6.83 7.82
C GLY A 313 -13.72 -7.46 6.45
N ALA A 314 -13.11 -6.96 5.37
CA ALA A 314 -13.43 -7.35 4.01
C ALA A 314 -12.16 -7.76 3.25
N GLY A 315 -12.18 -8.97 2.66
CA GLY A 315 -11.08 -9.48 1.84
C GLY A 315 -9.83 -9.89 2.64
N GLU A 316 -9.93 -10.13 3.95
CA GLU A 316 -8.79 -10.54 4.78
C GLU A 316 -8.21 -11.89 4.36
N SER A 317 -9.07 -12.90 4.18
CA SER A 317 -8.67 -14.24 3.69
C SER A 317 -7.95 -14.13 2.35
N GLU A 318 -8.52 -13.35 1.43
CA GLU A 318 -7.97 -13.21 0.10
C GLU A 318 -6.64 -12.45 0.12
N CYS A 319 -6.53 -11.40 0.96
CA CYS A 319 -5.27 -10.69 1.16
C CYS A 319 -4.20 -11.66 1.70
N SER A 320 -4.53 -12.50 2.67
CA SER A 320 -3.60 -13.50 3.20
C SER A 320 -3.08 -14.47 2.13
N VAL A 321 -3.94 -14.97 1.22
CA VAL A 321 -3.52 -15.85 0.11
C VAL A 321 -2.62 -15.11 -0.88
N ILE A 322 -2.98 -13.88 -1.26
CA ILE A 322 -2.15 -13.06 -2.16
C ILE A 322 -0.77 -12.81 -1.55
N MET A 323 -0.73 -12.43 -0.28
CA MET A 323 0.51 -12.16 0.45
C MET A 323 1.35 -13.44 0.58
N LEU A 324 0.75 -14.60 0.83
CA LEU A 324 1.47 -15.87 0.94
C LEU A 324 2.28 -16.16 -0.34
N TRP A 325 1.60 -16.15 -1.49
CA TRP A 325 2.23 -16.48 -2.76
C TRP A 325 3.21 -15.41 -3.23
N THR A 326 2.87 -14.13 -3.08
CA THR A 326 3.75 -13.04 -3.50
C THR A 326 5.02 -12.98 -2.65
N TYR A 327 4.95 -13.21 -1.33
CA TYR A 327 6.14 -13.22 -0.47
C TYR A 327 6.97 -14.50 -0.62
N ALA A 328 6.35 -15.66 -0.87
CA ALA A 328 7.10 -16.88 -1.19
C ALA A 328 7.93 -16.70 -2.47
N LEU A 329 7.30 -16.18 -3.54
CA LEU A 329 7.97 -15.92 -4.81
C LEU A 329 8.92 -14.72 -4.77
N ALA A 330 8.73 -13.78 -3.83
CA ALA A 330 9.60 -12.63 -3.66
C ALA A 330 11.06 -13.03 -3.47
N SER A 331 11.34 -14.13 -2.76
CA SER A 331 12.71 -14.62 -2.55
C SER A 331 13.46 -14.86 -3.88
N ILE A 332 12.79 -15.45 -4.87
CA ILE A 332 13.36 -15.76 -6.18
C ILE A 332 13.46 -14.49 -7.03
N PHE A 333 12.34 -13.76 -7.18
CA PHE A 333 12.29 -12.60 -8.06
C PHE A 333 13.12 -11.43 -7.56
N LEU A 334 13.11 -11.14 -6.25
CA LEU A 334 13.94 -10.06 -5.69
C LEU A 334 15.42 -10.37 -5.83
N THR A 335 15.83 -11.63 -5.70
CA THR A 335 17.22 -12.02 -5.94
C THR A 335 17.61 -11.74 -7.39
N LEU A 336 16.81 -12.21 -8.36
CA LEU A 336 17.06 -11.97 -9.78
C LEU A 336 17.10 -10.48 -10.14
N TRP A 337 16.11 -9.71 -9.68
CA TRP A 337 16.07 -8.26 -9.93
C TRP A 337 17.18 -7.51 -9.23
N SER A 338 17.53 -7.87 -8.00
CA SER A 338 18.65 -7.24 -7.29
C SER A 338 19.96 -7.48 -8.03
N THR A 339 20.21 -8.71 -8.50
CA THR A 339 21.39 -9.02 -9.32
C THR A 339 21.41 -8.21 -10.61
N LEU A 340 20.29 -8.16 -11.33
CA LEU A 340 20.18 -7.41 -12.59
C LEU A 340 20.35 -5.91 -12.36
N PHE A 341 19.76 -5.35 -11.30
CA PHE A 341 19.88 -3.93 -10.97
C PHE A 341 21.29 -3.57 -10.53
N MET A 342 21.95 -4.41 -9.73
CA MET A 342 23.36 -4.22 -9.37
C MET A 342 24.25 -4.22 -10.62
N TRP A 343 24.05 -5.16 -11.55
CA TRP A 343 24.77 -5.19 -12.83
C TRP A 343 24.51 -3.95 -13.69
N LEU A 344 23.30 -3.41 -13.63
CA LEU A 344 22.88 -2.27 -14.45
C LEU A 344 23.36 -0.91 -13.90
N VAL A 345 23.66 -0.81 -12.61
CA VAL A 345 24.17 0.42 -11.95
C VAL A 345 25.68 0.40 -11.68
N ALA A 346 26.31 -0.78 -11.71
CA ALA A 346 27.77 -0.93 -11.68
C ALA A 346 28.41 -0.40 -12.96
#